data_AF-A0A0B7AC41-F1
#
_entry.id   AF-A0A0B7AC41-F1
#
_cell.length_a   1.000
_cell.length_b   1.000
_cell.length_c   1.000
_cell.angle_alpha   90.00
_cell.angle_beta   90.00
_cell.angle_gamma   90.00
#
_symmetry.space_group_name_H-M   'P 1'
#
loop_
_entity.id
_entity.type
_entity.pdbx_description
1 polymer ?
#
loop_
_entity_poly.entity_id
_entity_poly.type
_entity_poly.pdbx_seq_one_letter_code
_entity_poly.pdbx_strand_id
1 'polypeptide(L)'
;FPNIFNHRISEYFKIGVRHKFFRYTFDLLILVNAVFIAVDLEDADWFFLSMFAVEIISKLYVLGGHEFFEYFWNLFDLLVIGAAFVASIVEKIVGHTDEELSILDVLLVLRVMRLIKIFARIKRFKVILQTLINIGPSIITYGGVMFVFYYFFAIIGIEVFGGYINYYGYDTGPNSTSGSNSTLFCGNINLQNTQFYRDRYCKNNFNNFVQAMVVMFELTVVNQWHVIASGFVHVTSKAARIYFFAFHVCCVVIVLNIFVAFILEAFILEFTLHTVPKLETAIESKIKELGLGIGMKTK
;
A
#
# COMPACT_ATOMS: atom_id res chain seq x y z
N PHE A 1 -2.21 -2.06 38.91
CA PHE A 1 -2.42 -3.51 39.05
C PHE A 1 -1.07 -4.26 39.09
N PRO A 2 -0.39 -4.48 40.24
CA PRO A 2 0.95 -5.08 40.23
C PRO A 2 1.10 -6.49 40.84
N ASN A 3 0.18 -6.98 41.69
CA ASN A 3 0.49 -8.16 42.53
C ASN A 3 0.40 -9.54 41.84
N ILE A 4 -0.08 -9.62 40.59
CA ILE A 4 -0.13 -10.89 39.82
C ILE A 4 1.13 -11.10 38.95
N PHE A 5 1.96 -10.06 38.77
CA PHE A 5 3.10 -10.08 37.85
C PHE A 5 4.44 -10.56 38.44
N ASN A 6 4.47 -10.92 39.73
CA ASN A 6 5.70 -11.17 40.50
C ASN A 6 5.89 -12.63 40.97
N HIS A 7 5.17 -13.58 40.39
CA HIS A 7 5.38 -15.00 40.68
C HIS A 7 6.58 -15.54 39.87
N ARG A 8 7.42 -16.42 40.45
CA ARG A 8 8.61 -17.01 39.78
C ARG A 8 8.33 -17.58 38.39
N ILE A 9 7.12 -18.13 38.20
CA ILE A 9 6.64 -18.68 36.92
C ILE A 9 6.51 -17.57 35.86
N SER A 10 6.04 -16.39 36.24
CA SER A 10 5.93 -15.22 35.35
C SER A 10 7.31 -14.71 34.92
N GLU A 11 8.32 -14.75 35.81
CA GLU A 11 9.70 -14.39 35.44
C GLU A 11 10.31 -15.38 34.45
N TYR A 12 10.20 -16.69 34.69
CA TYR A 12 10.67 -17.69 33.73
C TYR A 12 9.98 -17.56 32.37
N PHE A 13 8.67 -17.27 32.37
CA PHE A 13 7.93 -17.04 31.13
C PHE A 13 8.42 -15.79 30.39
N LYS A 14 8.65 -14.67 31.09
CA LYS A 14 9.23 -13.44 30.52
C LYS A 14 10.61 -13.71 29.89
N ILE A 15 11.45 -14.50 30.56
CA ILE A 15 12.77 -14.89 30.04
C ILE A 15 12.62 -15.73 28.77
N GLY A 16 11.70 -16.70 28.77
CA GLY A 16 11.42 -17.55 27.61
C GLY A 16 10.96 -16.77 26.38
N VAL A 17 10.00 -15.86 26.53
CA VAL A 17 9.47 -15.04 25.42
C VAL A 17 10.51 -14.05 24.90
N ARG A 18 11.36 -13.51 25.77
CA ARG A 18 12.48 -12.61 25.37
C ARG A 18 13.63 -13.36 24.71
N HIS A 19 13.67 -14.69 24.81
CA HIS A 19 14.75 -15.50 24.27
C HIS A 19 14.78 -15.48 22.74
N LYS A 20 15.98 -15.55 22.16
CA LYS A 20 16.17 -15.58 20.70
C LYS A 20 15.51 -16.80 20.05
N PHE A 21 15.42 -17.91 20.78
CA PHE A 21 14.80 -19.14 20.26
C PHE A 21 13.31 -18.95 19.98
N PHE A 22 12.54 -18.39 20.91
CA PHE A 22 11.12 -18.05 20.70
C PHE A 22 10.95 -17.25 19.40
N ARG A 23 11.83 -16.28 19.20
CA ARG A 23 11.87 -15.46 17.98
C ARG A 23 12.06 -16.29 16.71
N TYR A 24 13.06 -17.16 16.67
CA TYR A 24 13.35 -17.99 15.50
C TYR A 24 12.27 -19.04 15.24
N THR A 25 11.63 -19.58 16.28
CA THR A 25 10.51 -20.52 16.13
C THR A 25 9.34 -19.88 15.39
N PHE A 26 8.96 -18.67 15.77
CA PHE A 26 7.87 -17.96 15.07
C PHE A 26 8.28 -17.50 13.68
N ASP A 27 9.54 -17.11 13.46
CA ASP A 27 10.04 -16.80 12.13
C ASP A 27 9.99 -18.04 11.21
N LEU A 28 10.33 -19.22 11.72
CA LEU A 28 10.20 -20.49 11.01
C LEU A 28 8.72 -20.83 10.74
N LEU A 29 7.82 -20.63 11.72
CA LEU A 29 6.38 -20.89 11.53
C LEU A 29 5.77 -20.03 10.43
N ILE A 30 6.24 -18.78 10.24
CA ILE A 30 5.82 -17.94 9.11
C ILE A 30 6.24 -18.55 7.78
N LEU A 31 7.49 -19.01 7.67
CA LEU A 31 8.00 -19.63 6.45
C LEU A 31 7.25 -20.93 6.14
N VAL A 32 7.00 -21.75 7.15
CA VAL A 32 6.20 -22.97 6.98
C VAL A 32 4.77 -22.61 6.56
N ASN A 33 4.12 -21.64 7.21
CA ASN A 33 2.79 -21.18 6.80
C ASN A 33 2.77 -20.70 5.33
N ALA A 34 3.80 -19.98 4.88
CA ALA A 34 3.90 -19.55 3.48
C ALA A 34 3.93 -20.73 2.49
N VAL A 35 4.63 -21.81 2.85
CA VAL A 35 4.66 -23.04 2.04
C VAL A 35 3.29 -23.71 2.03
N PHE A 36 2.58 -23.74 3.15
CA PHE A 36 1.23 -24.30 3.23
C PHE A 36 0.22 -23.52 2.39
N ILE A 37 0.29 -22.18 2.41
CA ILE A 37 -0.51 -21.32 1.53
C ILE A 37 -0.19 -21.63 0.06
N ALA A 38 1.09 -21.82 -0.28
CA ALA A 38 1.50 -22.11 -1.66
C ALA A 38 1.06 -23.49 -2.16
N VAL A 39 0.84 -24.46 -1.26
CA VAL A 39 0.37 -25.82 -1.57
C VAL A 39 -1.15 -25.96 -1.35
N ASP A 40 -1.83 -24.88 -0.97
CA ASP A 40 -3.28 -24.83 -0.76
C ASP A 40 -3.79 -25.83 0.31
N LEU A 41 -3.06 -25.90 1.43
CA LEU A 41 -3.39 -26.79 2.56
C LEU A 41 -4.21 -26.05 3.63
N GLU A 42 -5.52 -26.01 3.46
CA GLU A 42 -6.46 -25.25 4.31
C GLU A 42 -6.55 -25.77 5.77
N ASP A 43 -6.39 -27.08 5.99
CA ASP A 43 -6.52 -27.70 7.31
C ASP A 43 -5.55 -27.13 8.37
N ALA A 44 -4.43 -26.55 7.93
CA ALA A 44 -3.40 -26.00 8.82
C ALA A 44 -3.67 -24.54 9.24
N ASP A 45 -4.64 -23.85 8.64
CA ASP A 45 -4.82 -22.42 8.85
C ASP A 45 -5.26 -22.06 10.27
N TRP A 46 -6.14 -22.87 10.85
CA TRP A 46 -6.55 -22.69 12.25
C TRP A 46 -5.38 -22.92 13.22
N PHE A 47 -4.53 -23.90 12.91
CA PHE A 47 -3.33 -24.17 13.70
C PHE A 47 -2.38 -22.98 13.69
N PHE A 48 -2.06 -22.43 12.52
CA PHE A 48 -1.19 -21.26 12.41
C PHE A 48 -1.80 -20.02 13.04
N LEU A 49 -3.10 -19.77 12.84
CA LEU A 49 -3.80 -18.66 13.48
C LEU A 49 -3.72 -18.74 15.01
N SER A 50 -3.96 -19.92 15.58
CA SER A 50 -3.86 -20.14 17.03
C SER A 50 -2.43 -19.91 17.54
N MET A 51 -1.42 -20.46 16.86
CA MET A 51 -0.01 -20.26 17.24
C MET A 51 0.39 -18.78 17.21
N PHE A 52 -0.02 -18.02 16.19
CA PHE A 52 0.27 -16.59 16.11
C PHE A 52 -0.52 -15.77 17.15
N ALA A 53 -1.76 -16.16 17.48
CA ALA A 53 -2.48 -15.54 18.59
C ALA A 53 -1.74 -15.73 19.92
N VAL A 54 -1.20 -16.93 20.18
CA VAL A 54 -0.36 -17.20 21.35
C VAL A 54 0.92 -16.35 21.33
N GLU A 55 1.54 -16.15 20.16
CA GLU A 55 2.71 -15.25 20.01
C GLU A 55 2.39 -13.84 20.53
N ILE A 56 1.27 -13.27 20.10
CA ILE A 56 0.85 -11.91 20.44
C ILE A 56 0.47 -11.78 21.90
N ILE A 57 -0.34 -12.70 22.42
CA ILE A 57 -0.73 -12.69 23.83
C ILE A 57 0.51 -12.80 24.73
N SER A 58 1.46 -13.65 24.35
CA SER A 58 2.73 -13.80 25.07
C SER A 58 3.55 -12.51 25.06
N LYS A 59 3.65 -11.83 23.91
CA LYS A 59 4.34 -10.53 23.81
C LYS A 59 3.63 -9.44 24.63
N LEU A 60 2.31 -9.34 24.53
CA LEU A 60 1.51 -8.36 25.26
C LEU A 60 1.68 -8.52 26.78
N TYR A 61 1.71 -9.76 27.26
CA TYR A 61 1.94 -10.06 28.68
C TYR A 61 3.34 -9.65 29.17
N VAL A 62 4.37 -9.79 28.33
CA VAL A 62 5.78 -9.61 28.71
C VAL A 62 6.28 -8.16 28.55
N LEU A 63 5.79 -7.46 27.53
CA LEU A 63 6.09 -6.03 27.29
C LEU A 63 5.17 -5.11 28.08
N GLY A 64 3.97 -5.57 28.43
CA GLY A 64 2.92 -4.71 28.99
C GLY A 64 2.20 -3.92 27.90
N GLY A 65 1.00 -3.42 28.22
CA GLY A 65 0.13 -2.75 27.23
C GLY A 65 0.78 -1.52 26.59
N HIS A 66 1.37 -0.63 27.38
CA HIS A 66 1.90 0.64 26.89
C HIS A 66 3.05 0.44 25.88
N GLU A 67 4.11 -0.30 26.26
CA GLU A 67 5.25 -0.56 25.37
C GLU A 67 4.86 -1.40 24.14
N PHE A 68 3.83 -2.25 24.26
CA PHE A 68 3.35 -3.04 23.13
C PHE A 68 2.72 -2.16 22.04
N PHE A 69 1.88 -1.20 22.42
CA PHE A 69 1.16 -0.34 21.46
C PHE A 69 2.05 0.75 20.84
N GLU A 70 3.14 1.16 21.48
CA GLU A 70 4.09 2.11 20.89
C GLU A 70 4.87 1.52 19.70
N TYR A 71 5.01 0.19 19.63
CA TYR A 71 5.74 -0.44 18.53
C TYR A 71 4.82 -0.76 17.36
N PHE A 72 4.97 -0.02 16.25
CA PHE A 72 4.14 -0.16 15.02
C PHE A 72 3.92 -1.60 14.57
N TRP A 73 4.98 -2.43 14.56
CA TRP A 73 4.88 -3.82 14.11
C TRP A 73 4.12 -4.73 15.07
N ASN A 74 4.12 -4.44 16.37
CA ASN A 74 3.33 -5.20 17.34
C ASN A 74 1.84 -4.87 17.19
N LEU A 75 1.51 -3.59 17.01
CA LEU A 75 0.15 -3.15 16.72
C LEU A 75 -0.36 -3.74 15.39
N PHE A 76 0.47 -3.72 14.34
CA PHE A 76 0.14 -4.34 13.06
C PHE A 76 -0.15 -5.84 13.19
N ASP A 77 0.67 -6.59 13.92
CA ASP A 77 0.50 -8.03 14.13
C ASP A 77 -0.79 -8.33 14.94
N LEU A 78 -1.11 -7.51 15.96
CA LEU A 78 -2.39 -7.58 16.67
C LEU A 78 -3.59 -7.33 15.74
N LEU A 79 -3.52 -6.32 14.88
CA LEU A 79 -4.59 -5.99 13.94
C LEU A 79 -4.82 -7.09 12.90
N VAL A 80 -3.75 -7.62 12.29
CA VAL A 80 -3.85 -8.67 11.27
C VAL A 80 -4.41 -9.97 11.86
N ILE A 81 -3.90 -10.39 13.03
CA ILE A 81 -4.37 -11.62 13.69
C ILE A 81 -5.80 -11.43 14.21
N GLY A 82 -6.11 -10.27 14.80
CA GLY A 82 -7.45 -9.93 15.28
C GLY A 82 -8.47 -9.90 14.14
N ALA A 83 -8.17 -9.23 13.03
CA ALA A 83 -9.03 -9.18 11.85
C ALA A 83 -9.26 -10.59 11.27
N ALA A 84 -8.21 -11.41 11.19
CA ALA A 84 -8.36 -12.76 10.67
C ALA A 84 -9.15 -13.68 11.60
N PHE A 85 -9.03 -13.52 12.91
CA PHE A 85 -9.83 -14.27 13.88
C PHE A 85 -11.30 -13.89 13.79
N VAL A 86 -11.61 -12.58 13.69
CA VAL A 86 -12.98 -12.09 13.49
C VAL A 86 -13.55 -12.63 12.17
N ALA A 87 -12.81 -12.50 11.06
CA ALA A 87 -13.26 -12.98 9.76
C ALA A 87 -13.52 -14.50 9.76
N SER A 88 -12.66 -15.30 10.42
CA SER A 88 -12.85 -16.76 10.54
C SER A 88 -14.07 -17.13 11.41
N ILE A 89 -14.42 -16.30 12.40
CA ILE A 89 -15.63 -16.49 13.20
C ILE A 89 -16.88 -16.14 12.38
N VAL A 90 -16.83 -15.02 11.65
CA VAL A 90 -17.93 -14.56 10.80
C VAL A 90 -18.27 -15.61 9.74
N GLU A 91 -17.26 -16.17 9.08
CA GLU A 91 -17.40 -17.27 8.12
C GLU A 91 -18.15 -18.47 8.72
N LYS A 92 -17.79 -18.89 9.93
CA LYS A 92 -18.44 -20.02 10.62
C LYS A 92 -19.87 -19.74 11.08
N ILE A 93 -20.20 -18.49 11.39
CA ILE A 93 -21.53 -18.10 11.90
C ILE A 93 -22.52 -17.84 10.76
N VAL A 94 -22.06 -17.16 9.70
CA VAL A 94 -22.95 -16.70 8.62
C VAL A 94 -23.39 -17.87 7.75
N GLY A 95 -22.56 -18.90 7.56
CA GLY A 95 -22.89 -20.06 6.74
C GLY A 95 -23.13 -19.69 5.26
N HIS A 96 -23.03 -20.70 4.40
CA HIS A 96 -23.02 -20.60 2.95
C HIS A 96 -24.12 -19.68 2.38
N THR A 97 -23.74 -18.46 2.05
CA THR A 97 -24.53 -17.47 1.31
C THR A 97 -23.64 -16.89 0.22
N ASP A 98 -24.22 -16.38 -0.86
CA ASP A 98 -23.51 -15.92 -2.08
C ASP A 98 -22.43 -14.84 -1.85
N GLU A 99 -22.30 -14.29 -0.64
CA GLU A 99 -21.20 -13.41 -0.19
C GLU A 99 -19.91 -14.16 0.18
N GLU A 100 -19.89 -15.50 0.18
CA GLU A 100 -18.72 -16.33 0.51
C GLU A 100 -17.46 -15.94 -0.25
N LEU A 101 -17.58 -15.63 -1.55
CA LEU A 101 -16.43 -15.29 -2.39
C LEU A 101 -15.69 -14.04 -1.87
N SER A 102 -16.42 -13.03 -1.37
CA SER A 102 -15.79 -11.80 -0.88
C SER A 102 -15.09 -12.00 0.46
N ILE A 103 -15.62 -12.85 1.33
CA ILE A 103 -15.05 -13.10 2.67
C ILE A 103 -13.80 -13.99 2.55
N LEU A 104 -13.85 -15.00 1.69
CA LEU A 104 -12.71 -15.89 1.41
C LEU A 104 -11.54 -15.10 0.80
N ASP A 105 -11.80 -14.18 -0.13
CA ASP A 105 -10.78 -13.29 -0.70
C ASP A 105 -10.11 -12.43 0.38
N VAL A 106 -10.90 -11.86 1.30
CA VAL A 106 -10.37 -11.06 2.42
C VAL A 106 -9.54 -11.92 3.37
N LEU A 107 -9.99 -13.13 3.68
CA LEU A 107 -9.25 -14.07 4.53
C LEU A 107 -7.92 -14.46 3.89
N LEU A 108 -7.90 -14.73 2.58
CA LEU A 108 -6.69 -15.02 1.83
C LEU A 108 -5.71 -13.84 1.89
N VAL A 109 -6.18 -12.61 1.69
CA VAL A 109 -5.35 -11.39 1.84
C VAL A 109 -4.78 -11.29 3.26
N LEU A 110 -5.60 -11.50 4.29
CA LEU A 110 -5.15 -11.44 5.69
C LEU A 110 -4.13 -12.54 6.03
N ARG A 111 -4.26 -13.75 5.45
CA ARG A 111 -3.25 -14.83 5.58
C ARG A 111 -1.91 -14.39 4.99
N VAL A 112 -1.92 -13.83 3.77
CA VAL A 112 -0.71 -13.32 3.10
C VAL A 112 -0.10 -12.12 3.84
N MET A 113 -0.92 -11.23 4.41
CA MET A 113 -0.44 -10.07 5.18
C MET A 113 0.44 -10.48 6.37
N ARG A 114 0.23 -11.65 6.95
CA ARG A 114 1.09 -12.16 8.04
C ARG A 114 2.52 -12.40 7.58
N LEU A 115 2.75 -12.71 6.31
CA LEU A 115 4.09 -12.90 5.77
C LEU A 115 4.88 -11.58 5.74
N ILE A 116 4.20 -10.44 5.65
CA ILE A 116 4.82 -9.11 5.61
C ILE A 116 5.65 -8.85 6.88
N LYS A 117 5.27 -9.46 8.01
CA LYS A 117 6.03 -9.31 9.27
C LYS A 117 7.47 -9.84 9.16
N ILE A 118 7.80 -10.71 8.20
CA ILE A 118 9.19 -11.15 8.00
C ILE A 118 10.09 -9.98 7.58
N PHE A 119 9.58 -9.05 6.79
CA PHE A 119 10.32 -7.86 6.37
C PHE A 119 10.60 -6.94 7.56
N ALA A 120 9.68 -6.88 8.54
CA ALA A 120 9.91 -6.20 9.81
C ALA A 120 11.10 -6.74 10.61
N ARG A 121 11.53 -7.98 10.35
CA ARG A 121 12.64 -8.61 11.09
C ARG A 121 13.99 -8.24 10.48
N ILE A 122 14.01 -7.99 9.18
CA ILE A 122 15.22 -7.65 8.45
C ILE A 122 15.63 -6.22 8.82
N LYS A 123 16.73 -6.08 9.58
CA LYS A 123 17.26 -4.77 9.99
C LYS A 123 17.43 -3.81 8.81
N ARG A 124 17.89 -4.31 7.67
CA ARG A 124 18.04 -3.50 6.44
C ARG A 124 16.70 -2.96 5.95
N PHE A 125 15.66 -3.78 5.93
CA PHE A 125 14.31 -3.36 5.51
C PHE A 125 13.69 -2.37 6.50
N LYS A 126 13.92 -2.55 7.81
CA LYS A 126 13.49 -1.57 8.81
C LYS A 126 14.08 -0.19 8.58
N VAL A 127 15.37 -0.11 8.22
CA VAL A 127 16.01 1.16 7.89
C VAL A 127 15.34 1.77 6.66
N ILE A 128 15.10 0.98 5.60
CA ILE A 128 14.40 1.45 4.38
C ILE A 128 12.99 1.97 4.71
N LEU A 129 12.20 1.21 5.47
CA LEU A 129 10.85 1.63 5.84
C LEU A 129 10.86 2.89 6.70
N GLN A 130 11.80 3.00 7.65
CA GLN A 130 11.95 4.20 8.47
C GLN A 130 12.32 5.41 7.60
N THR A 131 13.21 5.24 6.62
CA THR A 131 13.54 6.33 5.69
C THR A 131 12.34 6.76 4.84
N LEU A 132 11.49 5.81 4.40
CA LEU A 132 10.25 6.12 3.69
C LEU A 132 9.25 6.88 4.57
N ILE A 133 9.12 6.48 5.83
CA ILE A 133 8.26 7.18 6.80
C ILE A 133 8.79 8.60 7.06
N ASN A 134 10.10 8.76 7.21
CA ASN A 134 10.73 10.07 7.44
C ASN A 134 10.54 11.03 6.25
N ILE A 135 10.61 10.55 5.01
CA ILE A 135 10.40 11.36 3.80
C ILE A 135 8.90 11.48 3.46
N GLY A 136 8.05 10.66 4.09
CA GLY A 136 6.60 10.63 3.89
C GLY A 136 5.90 11.99 3.99
N PRO A 137 6.15 12.81 5.05
CA PRO A 137 5.58 14.15 5.16
C PRO A 137 5.90 15.03 3.94
N SER A 138 7.16 15.01 3.46
CA SER A 138 7.56 15.74 2.25
C SER A 138 6.79 15.23 1.03
N ILE A 139 6.70 13.90 0.86
CA ILE A 139 5.93 13.28 -0.24
C ILE A 139 4.47 13.74 -0.21
N ILE A 140 3.83 13.82 0.97
CA ILE A 140 2.45 14.26 1.11
C ILE A 140 2.30 15.74 0.72
N THR A 141 3.20 16.62 1.16
CA THR A 141 3.16 18.04 0.79
C THR A 141 3.21 18.22 -0.73
N TYR A 142 4.12 17.52 -1.41
CA TYR A 142 4.22 17.61 -2.87
C TYR A 142 3.08 16.88 -3.59
N GLY A 143 2.61 15.76 -3.03
CA GLY A 143 1.40 15.07 -3.50
C GLY A 143 0.17 15.96 -3.46
N GLY A 144 0.08 16.86 -2.45
CA GLY A 144 -0.94 17.89 -2.37
C GLY A 144 -0.89 18.88 -3.53
N VAL A 145 0.30 19.29 -3.96
CA VAL A 145 0.46 20.16 -5.16
C VAL A 145 -0.05 19.42 -6.41
N MET A 146 0.31 18.15 -6.58
CA MET A 146 -0.19 17.35 -7.69
C MET A 146 -1.72 17.19 -7.66
N PHE A 147 -2.29 17.01 -6.46
CA PHE A 147 -3.73 16.96 -6.25
C PHE A 147 -4.43 18.25 -6.69
N VAL A 148 -3.82 19.43 -6.49
CA VAL A 148 -4.39 20.71 -6.98
C VAL A 148 -4.49 20.73 -8.50
N PHE A 149 -3.45 20.27 -9.22
CA PHE A 149 -3.50 20.15 -10.68
C PHE A 149 -4.55 19.14 -11.14
N TYR A 150 -4.63 17.99 -10.47
CA TYR A 150 -5.70 17.02 -10.74
C TYR A 150 -7.08 17.61 -10.54
N TYR A 151 -7.29 18.34 -9.43
CA TYR A 151 -8.56 18.98 -9.14
C TYR A 151 -8.96 19.94 -10.27
N PHE A 152 -8.04 20.82 -10.70
CA PHE A 152 -8.30 21.76 -11.78
C PHE A 152 -8.71 21.07 -13.09
N PHE A 153 -7.94 20.07 -13.54
CA PHE A 153 -8.26 19.34 -14.77
C PHE A 153 -9.49 18.43 -14.62
N ALA A 154 -9.75 17.88 -13.44
CA ALA A 154 -10.92 17.06 -13.17
C ALA A 154 -12.21 17.87 -13.29
N ILE A 155 -12.26 19.08 -12.72
CA ILE A 155 -13.45 19.96 -12.86
C ILE A 155 -13.69 20.33 -14.32
N ILE A 156 -12.65 20.72 -15.06
CA ILE A 156 -12.77 20.99 -16.50
C ILE A 156 -13.26 19.74 -17.25
N GLY A 157 -12.71 18.57 -16.91
CA GLY A 157 -13.09 17.31 -17.54
C GLY A 157 -14.54 16.92 -17.28
N ILE A 158 -15.05 17.16 -16.06
CA ILE A 158 -16.46 16.93 -15.71
C ILE A 158 -17.37 17.85 -16.52
N GLU A 159 -17.03 19.13 -16.63
CA GLU A 159 -17.85 20.09 -17.39
C GLU A 159 -17.86 19.78 -18.90
N VAL A 160 -16.71 19.37 -19.45
CA VAL A 160 -16.57 19.12 -20.90
C VAL A 160 -17.03 17.72 -21.32
N PHE A 161 -16.76 16.70 -20.48
CA PHE A 161 -16.94 15.28 -20.84
C PHE A 161 -17.95 14.53 -19.95
N GLY A 162 -18.59 15.20 -18.99
CA GLY A 162 -19.61 14.60 -18.14
C GLY A 162 -20.79 14.05 -18.94
N GLY A 163 -21.23 12.83 -18.60
CA GLY A 163 -22.42 12.18 -19.17
C GLY A 163 -22.22 11.53 -20.55
N TYR A 164 -21.09 11.76 -21.24
CA TYR A 164 -20.85 11.19 -22.58
C TYR A 164 -20.54 9.69 -22.57
N ILE A 165 -20.03 9.16 -21.46
CA ILE A 165 -19.66 7.76 -21.28
C ILE A 165 -20.30 7.26 -19.99
N ASN A 166 -21.14 6.23 -20.06
CA ASN A 166 -21.83 5.66 -18.90
C ASN A 166 -21.54 4.16 -18.80
N TYR A 167 -21.03 3.70 -17.66
CA TYR A 167 -20.71 2.29 -17.45
C TYR A 167 -21.94 1.52 -16.92
N TYR A 168 -22.38 0.49 -17.66
CA TYR A 168 -23.54 -0.33 -17.30
C TYR A 168 -23.21 -1.78 -16.88
N GLY A 169 -21.92 -2.14 -16.78
CA GLY A 169 -21.51 -3.52 -16.50
C GLY A 169 -21.13 -4.30 -17.76
N TYR A 170 -20.33 -5.36 -17.60
CA TYR A 170 -19.99 -6.29 -18.67
C TYR A 170 -20.86 -7.54 -18.52
N ASP A 171 -21.79 -7.79 -19.45
CA ASP A 171 -22.49 -9.06 -19.49
C ASP A 171 -21.48 -10.19 -19.77
N THR A 172 -21.38 -11.14 -18.84
CA THR A 172 -20.43 -12.28 -18.89
C THR A 172 -21.16 -13.62 -18.91
N GLY A 173 -22.44 -13.64 -19.27
CA GLY A 173 -23.26 -14.85 -19.32
C GLY A 173 -23.13 -15.62 -20.65
N PRO A 174 -23.08 -16.98 -20.63
CA PRO A 174 -23.08 -17.81 -21.84
C PRO A 174 -24.41 -17.76 -22.63
N ASN A 175 -25.45 -17.14 -22.06
CA ASN A 175 -26.77 -16.95 -22.67
C ASN A 175 -27.05 -15.49 -23.07
N SER A 176 -26.01 -14.69 -23.34
CA SER A 176 -26.20 -13.40 -24.02
C SER A 176 -26.63 -13.66 -25.46
N THR A 177 -27.93 -13.92 -25.63
CA THR A 177 -28.57 -14.05 -26.93
C THR A 177 -28.27 -12.78 -27.72
N SER A 178 -27.50 -12.96 -28.79
CA SER A 178 -27.19 -11.93 -29.77
C SER A 178 -28.50 -11.52 -30.44
N GLY A 179 -29.27 -10.59 -29.87
CA GLY A 179 -30.55 -10.24 -30.52
C GLY A 179 -31.52 -9.29 -29.87
N SER A 180 -31.37 -8.79 -28.64
CA SER A 180 -32.37 -7.85 -28.11
C SER A 180 -31.76 -6.85 -27.14
N ASN A 181 -31.55 -5.63 -27.66
CA ASN A 181 -31.12 -4.43 -26.93
C ASN A 181 -29.79 -4.61 -26.19
N SER A 182 -28.70 -4.76 -26.96
CA SER A 182 -27.34 -4.57 -26.46
C SER A 182 -27.23 -3.19 -25.83
N THR A 183 -27.43 -3.12 -24.51
CA THR A 183 -27.02 -1.98 -23.71
C THR A 183 -25.54 -1.82 -24.00
N LEU A 184 -25.20 -0.77 -24.77
CA LEU A 184 -23.81 -0.41 -24.96
C LEU A 184 -23.24 -0.27 -23.56
N PHE A 185 -22.32 -1.15 -23.15
CA PHE A 185 -21.83 -1.15 -21.77
C PHE A 185 -21.10 0.15 -21.38
N CYS A 186 -20.83 1.02 -22.37
CA CYS A 186 -20.27 2.37 -22.23
C CYS A 186 -21.28 3.49 -22.49
N GLY A 187 -22.55 3.14 -22.74
CA GLY A 187 -23.66 4.08 -22.91
C GLY A 187 -23.62 4.93 -24.17
N ASN A 188 -22.70 4.67 -25.10
CA ASN A 188 -22.53 5.50 -26.30
C ASN A 188 -22.16 4.65 -27.53
N ILE A 189 -22.99 4.74 -28.59
CA ILE A 189 -22.83 3.99 -29.84
C ILE A 189 -21.51 4.30 -30.56
N ASN A 190 -21.00 5.52 -30.43
CA ASN A 190 -19.76 5.95 -31.08
C ASN A 190 -18.52 5.20 -30.55
N LEU A 191 -18.65 4.54 -29.40
CA LEU A 191 -17.55 3.77 -28.80
C LEU A 191 -17.50 2.31 -29.28
N GLN A 192 -18.58 1.73 -29.82
CA GLN A 192 -18.74 0.28 -30.00
C GLN A 192 -17.58 -0.42 -30.76
N ASN A 193 -16.93 0.29 -31.70
CA ASN A 193 -15.84 -0.26 -32.51
C ASN A 193 -14.45 0.30 -32.16
N THR A 194 -14.34 1.06 -31.08
CA THR A 194 -13.10 1.71 -30.65
C THR A 194 -12.25 0.79 -29.78
N GLN A 195 -10.93 1.04 -29.73
CA GLN A 195 -10.04 0.35 -28.77
C GLN A 195 -10.47 0.60 -27.32
N PHE A 196 -10.92 1.82 -27.01
CA PHE A 196 -11.45 2.19 -25.69
C PHE A 196 -12.56 1.24 -25.20
N TYR A 197 -13.46 0.85 -26.11
CA TYR A 197 -14.56 -0.07 -25.82
C TYR A 197 -14.06 -1.50 -25.65
N ARG A 198 -13.18 -1.97 -26.56
CA ARG A 198 -12.63 -3.34 -26.52
C ARG A 198 -11.81 -3.60 -25.26
N ASP A 199 -11.01 -2.62 -24.85
CA ASP A 199 -10.11 -2.71 -23.70
C ASP A 199 -10.81 -2.38 -22.37
N ARG A 200 -12.14 -2.22 -22.38
CA ARG A 200 -12.97 -2.10 -21.16
C ARG A 200 -12.68 -0.86 -20.31
N TYR A 201 -12.38 0.27 -20.95
CA TYR A 201 -12.11 1.56 -20.28
C TYR A 201 -13.36 2.37 -19.88
N CYS A 202 -14.57 1.79 -19.91
CA CYS A 202 -15.78 2.59 -19.75
C CYS A 202 -16.04 3.06 -18.31
N LYS A 203 -15.31 2.50 -17.34
CA LYS A 203 -15.22 3.03 -15.97
C LYS A 203 -14.45 4.36 -15.90
N ASN A 204 -13.62 4.66 -16.89
CA ASN A 204 -12.84 5.89 -17.02
C ASN A 204 -13.70 6.98 -17.66
N ASN A 205 -14.61 7.55 -16.87
CA ASN A 205 -15.51 8.62 -17.29
C ASN A 205 -15.40 9.84 -16.35
N PHE A 206 -15.99 10.96 -16.76
CA PHE A 206 -15.99 12.22 -16.00
C PHE A 206 -17.38 12.52 -15.42
N ASN A 207 -18.17 11.50 -15.09
CA ASN A 207 -19.55 11.70 -14.62
C ASN A 207 -19.61 12.24 -13.20
N ASN A 208 -18.61 11.94 -12.37
CA ASN A 208 -18.47 12.54 -11.06
C ASN A 208 -17.00 12.80 -10.70
N PHE A 209 -16.81 13.52 -9.59
CA PHE A 209 -15.50 13.92 -9.12
C PHE A 209 -14.56 12.74 -8.87
N VAL A 210 -15.04 11.66 -8.24
CA VAL A 210 -14.19 10.50 -7.90
C VAL A 210 -13.71 9.79 -9.17
N GLN A 211 -14.58 9.58 -10.15
CA GLN A 211 -14.18 8.95 -11.42
C GLN A 211 -13.25 9.85 -12.23
N ALA A 212 -13.50 11.16 -12.27
CA ALA A 212 -12.57 12.11 -12.89
C ALA A 212 -11.18 12.04 -12.25
N MET A 213 -11.09 11.95 -10.91
CA MET A 213 -9.82 11.78 -10.20
C MET A 213 -9.11 10.47 -10.54
N VAL A 214 -9.85 9.36 -10.70
CA VAL A 214 -9.28 8.09 -11.20
C VAL A 214 -8.71 8.26 -12.59
N VAL A 215 -9.42 8.94 -13.50
CA VAL A 215 -8.90 9.25 -14.84
C VAL A 215 -7.64 10.13 -14.77
N MET A 216 -7.59 11.16 -13.91
CA MET A 216 -6.39 11.99 -13.75
C MET A 216 -5.18 11.17 -13.28
N PHE A 217 -5.41 10.26 -12.32
CA PHE A 217 -4.37 9.36 -11.82
C PHE A 217 -3.86 8.43 -12.94
N GLU A 218 -4.75 7.79 -13.68
CA GLU A 218 -4.37 6.87 -14.76
C GLU A 218 -3.64 7.58 -15.91
N LEU A 219 -4.09 8.78 -16.30
CA LEU A 219 -3.41 9.59 -17.30
C LEU A 219 -1.98 9.97 -16.87
N THR A 220 -1.73 10.10 -15.57
CA THR A 220 -0.40 10.43 -15.03
C THR A 220 0.55 9.24 -15.04
N VAL A 221 0.03 8.02 -14.93
CA VAL A 221 0.82 6.80 -15.12
C VAL A 221 1.27 6.64 -16.58
N VAL A 222 0.68 7.40 -17.52
CA VAL A 222 1.00 7.43 -18.96
C VAL A 222 0.72 6.09 -19.67
N ASN A 223 0.08 5.14 -19.00
CA ASN A 223 -0.27 3.87 -19.63
C ASN A 223 -1.55 4.02 -20.46
N GLN A 224 -1.51 3.65 -21.74
CA GLN A 224 -2.66 3.67 -22.67
C GLN A 224 -3.45 5.00 -22.72
N TRP A 225 -2.82 6.13 -22.36
CA TRP A 225 -3.49 7.43 -22.29
C TRP A 225 -4.10 7.87 -23.63
N HIS A 226 -3.51 7.44 -24.74
CA HIS A 226 -3.98 7.72 -26.09
C HIS A 226 -5.30 7.00 -26.41
N VAL A 227 -5.52 5.82 -25.84
CA VAL A 227 -6.79 5.07 -25.97
C VAL A 227 -7.90 5.82 -25.25
N ILE A 228 -7.62 6.30 -24.02
CA ILE A 228 -8.54 7.13 -23.23
C ILE A 228 -8.87 8.41 -24.01
N ALA A 229 -7.85 9.16 -24.46
CA ALA A 229 -8.04 10.38 -25.23
C ALA A 229 -8.83 10.14 -26.52
N SER A 230 -8.55 9.05 -27.25
CA SER A 230 -9.28 8.69 -28.47
C SER A 230 -10.75 8.37 -28.17
N GLY A 231 -11.04 7.67 -27.07
CA GLY A 231 -12.41 7.40 -26.63
C GLY A 231 -13.23 8.68 -26.46
N PHE A 232 -12.68 9.67 -25.76
CA PHE A 232 -13.33 10.97 -25.59
C PHE A 232 -13.46 11.77 -26.89
N VAL A 233 -12.49 11.65 -27.80
CA VAL A 233 -12.58 12.26 -29.14
C VAL A 233 -13.74 11.68 -29.95
N HIS A 234 -14.00 10.38 -29.85
CA HIS A 234 -15.09 9.72 -30.58
C HIS A 234 -16.47 10.14 -30.09
N VAL A 235 -16.63 10.47 -28.80
CA VAL A 235 -17.93 10.86 -28.22
C VAL A 235 -18.16 12.37 -28.20
N THR A 236 -17.11 13.19 -28.37
CA THR A 236 -17.22 14.66 -28.37
C THR A 236 -16.75 15.27 -29.69
N SER A 237 -15.46 15.58 -29.81
CA SER A 237 -14.85 16.18 -31.01
C SER A 237 -13.34 15.98 -31.02
N LYS A 238 -12.69 16.23 -32.17
CA LYS A 238 -11.23 16.20 -32.30
C LYS A 238 -10.52 17.20 -31.37
N ALA A 239 -11.20 18.27 -30.95
CA ALA A 239 -10.65 19.27 -30.04
C ALA A 239 -10.40 18.70 -28.63
N ALA A 240 -11.06 17.61 -28.24
CA ALA A 240 -10.80 16.92 -26.97
C ALA A 240 -9.33 16.52 -26.80
N ARG A 241 -8.59 16.27 -27.89
CA ARG A 241 -7.15 16.00 -27.84
C ARG A 241 -6.36 17.11 -27.18
N ILE A 242 -6.79 18.37 -27.31
CA ILE A 242 -6.13 19.52 -26.70
C ILE A 242 -6.16 19.41 -25.18
N TYR A 243 -7.29 18.99 -24.60
CA TYR A 243 -7.40 18.76 -23.16
C TYR A 243 -6.42 17.69 -22.67
N PHE A 244 -6.41 16.50 -23.31
CA PHE A 244 -5.52 15.41 -22.88
C PHE A 244 -4.05 15.74 -23.11
N PHE A 245 -3.73 16.43 -24.21
CA PHE A 245 -2.37 16.90 -24.47
C PHE A 245 -1.93 17.96 -23.47
N ALA A 246 -2.79 18.93 -23.14
CA ALA A 246 -2.51 19.95 -22.14
C ALA A 246 -2.30 19.32 -20.75
N PHE A 247 -3.14 18.34 -20.37
CA PHE A 247 -2.93 17.56 -19.14
C PHE A 247 -1.57 16.87 -19.15
N HIS A 248 -1.22 16.20 -20.25
CA HIS A 248 0.06 15.50 -20.35
C HIS A 248 1.26 16.45 -20.21
N VAL A 249 1.25 17.59 -20.90
CA VAL A 249 2.32 18.59 -20.79
C VAL A 249 2.39 19.16 -19.36
N CYS A 250 1.27 19.61 -18.80
CA CYS A 250 1.26 20.25 -17.49
C CYS A 250 1.53 19.26 -16.35
N CYS A 251 0.78 18.17 -16.26
CA CYS A 251 0.82 17.27 -15.11
C CYS A 251 1.95 16.25 -15.20
N VAL A 252 2.19 15.69 -16.40
CA VAL A 252 3.17 14.60 -16.57
C VAL A 252 4.55 15.16 -16.90
N VAL A 253 4.67 16.02 -17.90
CA VAL A 253 6.00 16.52 -18.33
C VAL A 253 6.55 17.55 -17.34
N ILE A 254 5.71 18.42 -16.79
CA ILE A 254 6.15 19.47 -15.87
C ILE A 254 6.02 19.01 -14.40
N VAL A 255 4.80 18.82 -13.89
CA VAL A 255 4.58 18.62 -12.45
C VAL A 255 5.18 17.32 -11.93
N LEU A 256 5.00 16.19 -12.62
CA LEU A 256 5.56 14.90 -12.19
C LEU A 256 7.10 14.92 -12.19
N ASN A 257 7.73 15.54 -13.19
CA ASN A 257 9.19 15.66 -13.22
C ASN A 257 9.73 16.59 -12.12
N ILE A 258 9.01 17.68 -11.82
CA ILE A 258 9.30 18.54 -10.67
C ILE A 258 9.17 17.73 -9.36
N PHE A 259 8.12 16.92 -9.23
CA PHE A 259 7.91 16.06 -8.07
C PHE A 259 9.05 15.04 -7.89
N VAL A 260 9.49 14.39 -8.97
CA VAL A 260 10.63 13.46 -8.94
C VAL A 260 11.92 14.18 -8.54
N ALA A 261 12.17 15.37 -9.08
CA ALA A 261 13.34 16.18 -8.72
C ALA A 261 13.34 16.54 -7.22
N PHE A 262 12.20 16.97 -6.68
CA PHE A 262 12.08 17.29 -5.26
C PHE A 262 12.23 16.08 -4.35
N ILE A 263 11.69 14.92 -4.70
CA ILE A 263 11.91 13.69 -3.92
C ILE A 263 13.39 13.33 -3.91
N LEU A 264 14.06 13.46 -5.06
CA LEU A 264 15.49 13.19 -5.14
C LEU A 264 16.28 14.15 -4.25
N GLU A 265 15.94 15.44 -4.24
CA GLU A 265 16.57 16.44 -3.36
C GLU A 265 16.32 16.15 -1.87
N ALA A 266 15.07 15.84 -1.49
CA ALA A 266 14.72 15.47 -0.12
C ALA A 266 15.47 14.22 0.34
N PHE A 267 15.58 13.21 -0.54
CA PHE A 267 16.35 12.00 -0.26
C PHE A 267 17.84 12.28 -0.12
N ILE A 268 18.44 13.08 -1.02
CA ILE A 268 19.85 13.46 -0.95
C ILE A 268 20.15 14.25 0.33
N LEU A 269 19.26 15.17 0.72
CA LEU A 269 19.38 15.95 1.94
C LEU A 269 19.39 15.03 3.17
N GLU A 270 18.39 14.17 3.30
CA GLU A 270 18.28 13.21 4.42
C GLU A 270 19.48 12.25 4.45
N PHE A 271 19.92 11.77 3.28
CA PHE A 271 21.09 10.90 3.16
C PHE A 271 22.38 11.61 3.60
N THR A 272 22.56 12.87 3.19
CA THR A 272 23.74 13.69 3.53
C THR A 272 23.77 13.98 5.02
N LEU A 273 22.63 14.36 5.61
CA LEU A 273 22.47 14.59 7.04
C LEU A 273 22.81 13.34 7.87
N HIS A 274 22.52 12.14 7.37
CA HIS A 274 22.87 10.90 8.04
C HIS A 274 24.32 10.42 7.84
N THR A 275 25.00 10.89 6.79
CA THR A 275 26.32 10.37 6.37
C THR A 275 27.46 11.30 6.77
N VAL A 276 27.33 12.61 6.57
CA VAL A 276 28.39 13.60 6.84
C VAL A 276 28.82 13.63 8.31
N PRO A 277 27.92 13.63 9.31
CA PRO A 277 28.34 13.64 10.72
C PRO A 277 29.12 12.37 11.11
N LYS A 278 28.77 11.23 10.52
CA LYS A 278 29.49 9.96 10.76
C LYS A 278 30.88 9.98 10.14
N LEU A 279 31.03 10.60 8.97
CA LEU A 279 32.31 10.77 8.31
C LEU A 279 33.23 11.70 9.10
N GLU A 280 32.73 12.84 9.57
CA GLU A 280 33.49 13.76 10.43
C GLU A 280 33.97 13.06 11.71
N THR A 281 33.06 12.35 12.40
CA THR A 281 33.40 11.59 13.60
C THR A 281 34.46 10.51 13.32
N ALA A 282 34.37 9.83 12.17
CA ALA A 282 35.34 8.81 11.77
C ALA A 282 36.72 9.41 11.42
N ILE A 283 36.74 10.57 10.76
CA ILE A 283 37.97 11.31 10.44
C ILE A 283 38.63 11.80 11.72
N GLU A 284 37.88 12.40 12.66
CA GLU A 284 38.41 12.85 13.96
C GLU A 284 39.00 11.69 14.76
N SER A 285 38.34 10.53 14.76
CA SER A 285 38.85 9.31 15.37
C SER A 285 40.18 8.88 14.74
N LYS A 286 40.29 8.92 13.41
CA LYS A 286 41.53 8.55 12.70
C LYS A 286 42.67 9.54 12.91
N ILE A 287 42.38 10.84 12.98
CA ILE A 287 43.37 11.88 13.30
C ILE A 287 43.92 11.67 14.72
N LYS A 288 43.06 11.32 15.69
CA LYS A 288 43.47 10.96 17.05
C LYS A 288 44.32 9.68 17.11
N GLU A 289 43.93 8.63 16.38
CA GLU A 289 44.71 7.37 16.29
C GLU A 289 46.10 7.57 15.67
N LEU A 290 46.21 8.43 14.66
CA LEU A 290 47.49 8.74 14.00
C LEU A 290 48.38 9.70 14.82
N GLY A 291 47.96 10.12 16.02
CA GLY A 291 48.71 11.07 16.85
C GLY A 291 48.79 12.49 16.28
N LEU A 292 47.97 12.79 15.26
CA LEU A 292 47.91 14.08 14.56
C LEU A 292 46.88 15.04 15.20
N GLY A 293 46.31 14.68 16.36
CA GLY A 293 45.37 15.52 17.10
C GLY A 293 46.02 16.83 17.54
N ILE A 294 45.79 17.90 16.78
CA ILE A 294 46.25 19.24 17.09
C ILE A 294 45.54 19.69 18.37
N GLY A 295 46.29 19.76 19.46
CA GLY A 295 45.83 20.35 20.71
C GLY A 295 45.66 21.86 20.58
N MET A 296 44.42 22.33 20.45
CA MET A 296 44.08 23.69 20.86
C MET A 296 43.55 23.64 22.28
N LYS A 297 44.47 23.77 23.25
CA LYS A 297 44.13 24.36 24.55
C LYS A 297 44.01 25.87 24.32
N THR A 298 42.80 26.40 24.25
CA THR A 298 42.56 27.81 24.54
C THR A 298 42.30 27.97 26.03
N LYS A 299 43.11 28.85 26.63
CA LYS A 299 43.02 29.36 28.01
C LYS A 299 41.65 29.98 28.30
#